data_AF-A0A5K1E259-F1
#
_entry.id   AF-A0A5K1E259-F1
#
_cell.length_a   1.000
_cell.length_b   1.000
_cell.length_c   1.000
_cell.angle_alpha   90.00
_cell.angle_beta   90.00
_cell.angle_gamma   90.00
#
_symmetry.space_group_name_H-M   'P 1'
#
loop_
_entity.id
_entity.type
_entity.pdbx_description
1 polymer ?
#
loop_
_entity_poly.entity_id
_entity_poly.type
_entity_poly.pdbx_seq_one_letter_code
_entity_poly.pdbx_strand_id
1 'polypeptide(L)' 'MWPDLIQKAKEGGLDVIQTYVFWNGHEPSPGK' A
#
# COMPACT_ATOMS: atom_id res chain seq x y z
N MET A 1 -11.09 -5.82 0.02
CA MET A 1 -9.89 -5.19 0.65
C MET A 1 -8.67 -5.52 -0.20
N TRP A 2 -7.45 -5.11 0.18
CA TRP A 2 -6.22 -5.14 -0.64
C TRP A 2 -6.11 -6.23 -1.74
N PRO A 3 -6.36 -7.53 -1.48
CA PRO A 3 -6.33 -8.55 -2.54
C PRO A 3 -7.25 -8.26 -3.75
N ASP A 4 -8.47 -7.78 -3.52
CA ASP A 4 -9.44 -7.41 -4.57
C ASP A 4 -8.98 -6.18 -5.37
N LEU A 5 -8.37 -5.19 -4.70
CA LEU A 5 -7.84 -3.99 -5.36
C LEU A 5 -6.64 -4.34 -6.26
N ILE A 6 -5.76 -5.22 -5.78
CA ILE A 6 -4.61 -5.70 -6.54
C ILE A 6 -5.08 -6.54 -7.74
N GLN A 7 -6.07 -7.41 -7.55
CA GLN A 7 -6.63 -8.22 -8.63
C GLN A 7 -7.23 -7.34 -9.74
N LYS A 8 -8.02 -6.34 -9.38
CA LYS A 8 -8.58 -5.38 -10.34
C LYS A 8 -7.50 -4.57 -11.07
N ALA A 9 -6.44 -4.18 -10.36
CA ALA A 9 -5.33 -3.47 -11.00
C ALA A 9 -4.64 -4.35 -12.06
N LYS A 10 -4.42 -5.63 -11.74
CA LYS A 10 -3.85 -6.61 -12.67
C LYS A 10 -4.75 -6.87 -13.89
N GLU A 11 -6.06 -7.01 -13.66
CA GLU A 11 -7.05 -7.15 -14.75
C GLU A 11 -7.13 -5.89 -15.64
N GLY A 12 -6.89 -4.72 -15.05
CA GLY A 12 -6.77 -3.44 -15.75
C GLY A 12 -5.45 -3.22 -16.50
N GLY A 13 -4.53 -4.19 -16.48
CA GLY A 13 -3.24 -4.12 -17.17
C GLY A 13 -2.19 -3.23 -16.49
N LEU A 14 -2.32 -2.98 -15.19
CA LEU A 14 -1.29 -2.27 -14.41
C LEU A 14 -0.18 -3.25 -13.98
N ASP A 15 1.07 -2.87 -14.25
CA ASP A 15 2.25 -3.68 -13.91
C ASP A 15 2.89 -3.32 -12.57
N VAL A 16 2.58 -2.14 -12.01
CA VAL A 16 3.19 -1.62 -10.78
C VAL A 16 2.15 -0.95 -9.90
N ILE A 17 2.22 -1.21 -8.60
CA ILE A 17 1.49 -0.48 -7.57
C ILE A 17 2.46 0.44 -6.83
N GLN A 18 2.15 1.73 -6.78
CA GLN A 18 2.90 2.71 -6.00
C GLN A 18 2.07 3.11 -4.77
N THR A 19 2.72 3.17 -3.61
CA THR A 19 2.06 3.58 -2.37
C THR A 19 3.02 4.37 -1.48
N TYR A 20 2.46 5.22 -0.62
CA TYR A 20 3.21 5.88 0.44
C TYR A 20 3.28 5.00 1.68
N VAL A 21 4.35 5.18 2.45
CA VAL A 21 4.44 4.67 3.81
C VAL A 21 4.04 5.80 4.76
N PHE A 22 2.99 5.57 5.54
CA PHE A 22 2.57 6.49 6.58
C PHE A 22 3.39 6.23 7.84
N TRP A 23 4.50 6.98 7.99
CA TRP A 23 5.46 6.78 9.08
C TRP A 23 4.88 7.05 10.47
N ASN A 24 3.92 7.96 10.60
CA ASN A 24 3.25 8.26 11.87
C ASN A 24 2.58 7.06 12.55
N GLY A 25 2.16 6.05 11.77
CA GLY A 25 1.65 4.79 12.32
C GLY A 25 2.75 3.77 12.65
N HIS A 26 3.89 3.84 11.96
CA HIS A 26 5.05 2.96 12.17
C HIS A 26 5.93 3.45 13.32
N GLU A 27 6.01 4.76 13.55
CA GLU A 27 6.66 5.40 14.69
C GLU A 27 5.70 6.41 15.34
N PRO A 28 4.80 5.95 16.22
CA PRO A 28 3.89 6.85 16.95
C PRO A 28 4.61 7.75 17.96
N SER A 29 5.80 7.35 18.39
CA SER A 29 6.69 8.11 19.26
C SER A 29 8.15 7.72 18.98
N PRO A 30 9.12 8.64 19.15
CA PRO A 30 10.52 8.38 18.77
C PRO A 30 11.09 7.07 19.34
N GLY A 31 11.59 6.21 18.47
CA GLY A 31 12.36 5.00 18.81
C GLY A 31 11.59 3.82 19.41
N LYS A 32 10.27 3.69 19.17
CA LYS A 32 9.46 2.55 19.62
C LYS A 32 9.22 1.50 18.55
#